data_AF-A0A7S0F6W6-F1
#
_entry.id   AF-A0A7S0F6W6-F1
#
_cell.length_a   1.000
_cell.length_b   1.000
_cell.length_c   1.000
_cell.angle_alpha   90.00
_cell.angle_beta   90.00
_cell.angle_gamma   90.00
#
_symmetry.space_group_name_H-M   'P 1'
#
loop_
_entity.id
_entity.type
_entity.pdbx_description
1 polymer ?
#
loop_
_entity_poly.entity_id
_entity_poly.type
_entity_poly.pdbx_seq_one_letter_code
_entity_poly.pdbx_strand_id
1 'polypeptide(L)'
;QCPHDLAPLDTEQFIWIPRGESYGGYTDRHLVIGRNHIMAAIDLITPLVTNPQSFTRSALTMEDNIEQFQTRIWHRKGILPMVRSFKRMMFVCAASDDTTRWKQKSHHKVPGTIEDSIFVKYYFEYQKAVHFCRNQTTPNLLKLAEHKPRLKIAQ
;
A
#
# COMPACT_ATOMS: atom_id res chain seq x y z
N GLN A 1 14.19 12.19 -8.25
CA GLN A 1 13.78 11.32 -7.13
C GLN A 1 12.30 11.52 -6.87
N CYS A 2 11.59 10.47 -6.45
CA CYS A 2 10.21 10.59 -6.00
C CYS A 2 10.19 10.80 -4.49
N PRO A 3 9.69 11.94 -3.96
CA PRO A 3 9.54 12.08 -2.53
C PRO A 3 8.48 11.10 -2.03
N HIS A 4 8.86 10.22 -1.10
CA HIS A 4 7.95 9.30 -0.42
C HIS A 4 7.24 10.07 0.71
N ASP A 5 6.41 11.04 0.34
CA ASP A 5 5.71 11.89 1.31
C ASP A 5 4.46 11.18 1.85
N LEU A 6 4.54 10.77 3.12
CA LEU A 6 3.45 10.14 3.85
C LEU A 6 2.82 11.08 4.89
N ALA A 7 3.35 12.29 5.07
CA ALA A 7 2.85 13.25 6.06
C ALA A 7 1.36 13.60 5.89
N PRO A 8 0.77 13.64 4.68
CA PRO A 8 -0.66 13.92 4.50
C PRO A 8 -1.59 12.78 4.94
N LEU A 9 -1.07 11.60 5.29
CA LEU A 9 -1.89 10.45 5.64
C LEU A 9 -2.32 10.52 7.11
N ASP A 10 -3.63 10.59 7.35
CA ASP A 10 -4.20 10.53 8.70
C ASP A 10 -4.07 9.11 9.26
N THR A 11 -3.06 8.93 10.11
CA THR A 11 -2.74 7.64 10.74
C THR A 11 -3.45 7.42 12.08
N GLU A 12 -4.12 8.46 12.62
CA GLU A 12 -4.89 8.36 13.85
C GLU A 12 -6.26 7.70 13.61
N GLN A 13 -6.82 7.86 12.41
CA GLN A 13 -8.11 7.28 12.05
C GLN A 13 -8.02 6.08 11.11
N PHE A 14 -6.97 6.01 10.27
CA PHE A 14 -6.94 5.08 9.15
C PHE A 14 -5.69 4.22 9.09
N ILE A 15 -5.86 3.07 8.44
CA ILE A 15 -4.80 2.13 8.06
C ILE A 15 -4.55 2.33 6.57
N TRP A 16 -3.36 2.78 6.20
CA TRP A 16 -3.04 3.11 4.81
C TRP A 16 -2.20 2.02 4.16
N ILE A 17 -2.65 1.58 2.99
CA ILE A 17 -1.95 0.61 2.13
C ILE A 17 -1.72 1.18 0.73
N PRO A 18 -0.67 0.77 0.01
CA PRO A 18 -0.46 1.18 -1.36
C PRO A 18 -1.58 0.63 -2.25
N ARG A 19 -2.07 1.45 -3.18
CA ARG A 19 -3.07 1.01 -4.15
C ARG A 19 -2.51 -0.04 -5.11
N GLY A 20 -3.26 -1.14 -5.28
CA GLY A 20 -2.98 -2.21 -6.23
C GLY A 20 -2.37 -3.45 -5.60
N GLU A 21 -2.14 -4.49 -6.41
CA GLU A 21 -1.57 -5.78 -5.98
C GLU A 21 -2.35 -6.48 -4.87
N SER A 22 -3.65 -6.27 -4.87
CA SER A 22 -4.52 -6.80 -3.83
C SER A 22 -4.74 -8.30 -3.92
N TYR A 23 -4.37 -9.03 -4.99
CA TYR A 23 -4.60 -10.47 -5.22
C TYR A 23 -5.83 -11.12 -4.50
N GLY A 24 -6.98 -10.43 -4.44
CA GLY A 24 -8.19 -10.87 -3.71
C GLY A 24 -8.32 -10.40 -2.24
N GLY A 25 -7.30 -9.84 -1.61
CA GLY A 25 -7.30 -9.19 -0.29
C GLY A 25 -6.49 -7.89 -0.20
N TYR A 26 -5.93 -7.61 0.98
CA TYR A 26 -5.16 -6.40 1.25
C TYR A 26 -3.69 -6.75 1.44
N THR A 27 -2.83 -6.05 0.69
CA THR A 27 -1.38 -6.27 0.74
C THR A 27 -0.77 -5.58 1.96
N ASP A 28 0.16 -6.26 2.64
CA ASP A 28 0.91 -5.77 3.80
C ASP A 28 2.31 -5.24 3.44
N ARG A 29 2.70 -5.31 2.15
CA ARG A 29 4.04 -4.92 1.68
C ARG A 29 4.48 -3.53 2.13
N HIS A 30 3.52 -2.63 2.40
CA HIS A 30 3.78 -1.35 3.06
C HIS A 30 2.53 -0.86 3.80
N LEU A 31 2.53 -1.02 5.11
CA LEU A 31 1.45 -0.56 5.98
C LEU A 31 1.85 0.76 6.66
N VAL A 32 1.05 1.80 6.49
CA VAL A 32 1.24 3.09 7.16
C VAL A 32 0.11 3.28 8.17
N ILE A 33 0.45 3.24 9.45
CA ILE A 33 -0.50 3.13 10.55
C ILE A 33 -0.04 3.89 11.78
N GLY A 34 -1.01 4.41 12.54
CA GLY A 34 -0.77 5.01 13.83
C GLY A 34 -0.52 3.95 14.91
N ARG A 35 0.16 4.36 15.98
CA ARG A 35 0.48 3.49 17.12
C ARG A 35 -0.76 2.83 17.72
N ASN A 36 -1.89 3.54 17.73
CA ASN A 36 -3.14 3.07 18.31
C ASN A 36 -3.75 1.86 17.57
N HIS A 37 -3.41 1.68 16.28
CA HIS A 37 -3.98 0.63 15.42
C HIS A 37 -3.03 -0.52 15.14
N ILE A 38 -1.77 -0.42 15.56
CA ILE A 38 -0.72 -1.37 15.18
C ILE A 38 -1.05 -2.80 15.56
N MET A 39 -1.42 -3.04 16.81
CA MET A 39 -1.75 -4.39 17.29
C MET A 39 -3.00 -4.93 16.59
N ALA A 40 -4.00 -4.09 16.35
CA ALA A 40 -5.19 -4.54 15.63
C ALA A 40 -4.85 -4.99 14.20
N ALA A 41 -3.94 -4.29 13.52
CA ALA A 41 -3.57 -4.56 12.13
C ALA A 41 -2.59 -5.73 11.96
N ILE A 42 -1.55 -5.85 12.81
CA ILE A 42 -0.47 -6.83 12.61
C ILE A 42 -0.73 -8.19 13.27
N ASP A 43 -1.58 -8.24 14.29
CA ASP A 43 -1.86 -9.48 14.99
C ASP A 43 -2.82 -10.35 14.16
N LEU A 44 -2.27 -11.14 13.24
CA LEU A 44 -3.05 -12.07 12.42
C LEU A 44 -3.19 -13.45 13.06
N ILE A 45 -2.32 -13.76 14.02
CA ILE A 45 -2.15 -15.11 14.58
C ILE A 45 -2.98 -15.34 15.83
N THR A 46 -3.15 -14.34 16.71
CA THR A 46 -3.91 -14.55 17.96
C THR A 46 -5.32 -15.07 17.69
N PRO A 47 -6.11 -14.50 16.76
CA PRO A 47 -7.44 -15.03 16.45
C PRO A 47 -7.41 -16.49 16.00
N LEU A 48 -6.40 -16.87 15.21
CA LEU A 48 -6.21 -18.23 14.71
C LEU A 48 -5.92 -19.21 15.85
N VAL A 49 -5.07 -18.84 16.80
CA VAL A 49 -4.68 -19.69 17.93
C VAL A 49 -5.78 -19.78 19.00
N THR A 50 -6.46 -18.68 19.30
CA THR A 50 -7.49 -18.64 20.35
C THR A 50 -8.82 -19.23 19.91
N ASN A 51 -9.12 -19.20 18.61
CA ASN A 51 -10.36 -19.73 18.07
C ASN A 51 -10.13 -20.46 16.72
N PRO A 52 -9.35 -21.55 16.70
CA PRO A 52 -9.01 -22.26 15.47
C PRO A 52 -10.24 -22.82 14.76
N GLN A 53 -11.28 -23.19 15.52
CA GLN A 53 -12.54 -23.70 14.96
C GLN A 53 -13.28 -22.66 14.10
N SER A 54 -13.07 -21.37 14.33
CA SER A 54 -13.60 -20.32 13.46
C SER A 54 -12.90 -20.24 12.09
N PHE A 55 -11.84 -21.02 11.88
CA PHE A 55 -11.05 -21.10 10.65
C PHE A 55 -11.16 -22.48 10.01
N THR A 56 -12.35 -23.08 10.03
CA THR A 56 -12.65 -24.32 9.30
C THR A 56 -12.42 -24.17 7.79
N ARG A 57 -12.43 -25.30 7.07
CA ARG A 57 -12.21 -25.36 5.60
C ARG A 57 -13.19 -24.51 4.77
N SER A 58 -14.34 -24.13 5.33
CA SER A 58 -15.28 -23.19 4.71
C SER A 58 -14.91 -21.72 4.93
N ALA A 59 -14.09 -21.43 5.94
CA ALA A 59 -13.62 -20.10 6.32
C ALA A 59 -12.20 -19.77 5.82
N LEU A 60 -11.35 -20.79 5.62
CA LEU A 60 -10.06 -20.70 4.93
C LEU A 60 -9.88 -21.93 4.02
N THR A 61 -9.69 -21.69 2.73
CA THR A 61 -9.33 -22.77 1.79
C THR A 61 -7.80 -22.86 1.66
N MET A 62 -7.27 -24.01 1.24
CA MET A 62 -5.83 -24.13 0.90
C MET A 62 -5.41 -23.22 -0.27
N GLU A 63 -6.36 -22.56 -0.92
CA GLU A 63 -6.17 -21.65 -2.05
C GLU A 63 -6.15 -20.18 -1.60
N ASP A 64 -6.61 -19.88 -0.37
CA ASP A 64 -6.53 -18.52 0.17
C ASP A 64 -5.04 -18.15 0.32
N ASN A 65 -4.63 -17.09 -0.37
CA ASN A 65 -3.31 -16.51 -0.16
C ASN A 65 -3.28 -15.68 1.14
N ILE A 66 -2.08 -15.26 1.54
CA ILE A 66 -1.89 -14.51 2.79
C ILE A 66 -2.66 -13.18 2.81
N GLU A 67 -2.84 -12.51 1.67
CA GLU A 67 -3.57 -11.24 1.59
C GLU A 67 -5.07 -11.45 1.83
N GLN A 68 -5.63 -12.53 1.30
CA GLN A 68 -7.02 -12.93 1.58
C GLN A 68 -7.20 -13.33 3.04
N PHE A 69 -6.26 -14.08 3.62
CA PHE A 69 -6.25 -14.40 5.05
C PHE A 69 -6.27 -13.14 5.91
N GLN A 70 -5.34 -12.21 5.66
CA GLN A 70 -5.28 -10.93 6.34
C GLN A 70 -6.59 -10.13 6.24
N THR A 71 -7.18 -10.03 5.06
CA THR A 71 -8.48 -9.36 4.86
C THR A 71 -9.58 -9.97 5.71
N ARG A 72 -9.65 -11.31 5.81
CA ARG A 72 -10.64 -11.99 6.65
C ARG A 72 -10.42 -11.69 8.13
N ILE A 73 -9.17 -11.68 8.60
CA ILE A 73 -8.85 -11.29 9.98
C ILE A 73 -9.26 -9.84 10.25
N TRP A 74 -8.90 -8.92 9.35
CA TRP A 74 -9.24 -7.51 9.46
C TRP A 74 -10.75 -7.26 9.45
N HIS A 75 -11.50 -8.04 8.68
CA HIS A 75 -12.96 -8.01 8.70
C HIS A 75 -13.50 -8.46 10.06
N ARG A 76 -12.99 -9.56 10.62
CA ARG A 76 -13.41 -10.07 11.94
C ARG A 76 -13.06 -9.13 13.09
N LYS A 77 -11.92 -8.45 12.99
CA LYS A 77 -11.49 -7.42 13.96
C LYS A 77 -12.25 -6.11 13.82
N GLY A 78 -13.12 -5.96 12.81
CA GLY A 78 -13.88 -4.75 12.57
C GLY A 78 -13.04 -3.56 12.07
N ILE A 79 -11.80 -3.79 11.63
CA ILE A 79 -10.89 -2.72 11.19
C ILE A 79 -10.94 -2.45 9.68
N LEU A 80 -11.59 -3.33 8.90
CA LEU A 80 -11.77 -3.14 7.46
C LEU A 80 -12.30 -1.74 7.07
N PRO A 81 -13.29 -1.16 7.78
CA PRO A 81 -13.81 0.18 7.48
C PRO A 81 -12.78 1.31 7.65
N MET A 82 -11.67 1.04 8.35
CA MET A 82 -10.57 1.98 8.58
C MET A 82 -9.47 1.88 7.53
N VAL A 83 -9.51 0.86 6.67
CA VAL A 83 -8.48 0.66 5.63
C VAL A 83 -8.71 1.66 4.49
N ARG A 84 -7.65 2.37 4.11
CA ARG A 84 -7.61 3.34 3.01
C ARG A 84 -6.41 3.03 2.11
N SER A 85 -6.49 3.46 0.85
CA SER A 85 -5.39 3.29 -0.09
C SER A 85 -4.75 4.62 -0.45
N PHE A 86 -3.42 4.66 -0.48
CA PHE A 86 -2.66 5.80 -1.01
C PHE A 86 -2.01 5.45 -2.37
N LYS A 87 -1.54 6.46 -3.09
CA LYS A 87 -0.89 6.27 -4.40
C LYS A 87 0.40 5.49 -4.23
N ARG A 88 0.58 4.42 -5.03
CA ARG A 88 1.79 3.60 -4.97
C ARG A 88 3.00 4.38 -5.49
N MET A 89 4.03 4.54 -4.66
CA MET A 89 5.30 5.20 -5.00
C MET A 89 6.50 4.26 -4.94
N MET A 90 6.24 2.96 -4.73
CA MET A 90 7.24 1.91 -4.54
C MET A 90 7.08 0.81 -5.58
N PHE A 91 8.17 0.10 -5.87
CA PHE A 91 8.21 -1.07 -6.75
C PHE A 91 9.26 -2.05 -6.23
N VAL A 92 9.11 -3.34 -6.58
CA VAL A 92 10.05 -4.36 -6.14
C VAL A 92 11.31 -4.37 -7.02
N CYS A 93 12.47 -4.32 -6.37
CA CYS A 93 13.77 -4.55 -6.99
C CYS A 93 14.18 -6.02 -6.86
N ALA A 94 15.12 -6.46 -7.68
CA ALA A 94 15.71 -7.79 -7.64
C ALA A 94 17.21 -7.73 -7.89
N ALA A 95 17.93 -8.68 -7.29
CA ALA A 95 19.32 -8.93 -7.60
C ALA A 95 19.48 -9.73 -8.91
N SER A 96 20.69 -9.74 -9.47
CA SER A 96 21.01 -10.52 -10.68
C SER A 96 20.76 -12.01 -10.54
N ASP A 97 20.85 -12.56 -9.34
CA ASP A 97 20.72 -13.98 -8.99
C ASP A 97 19.35 -14.37 -8.41
N ASP A 98 18.48 -13.39 -8.11
CA ASP A 98 17.11 -13.66 -7.66
C ASP A 98 16.36 -14.64 -8.57
N THR A 99 15.37 -15.37 -8.08
CA THR A 99 14.52 -16.19 -8.96
C THR A 99 13.09 -15.66 -8.97
N THR A 100 12.40 -15.85 -10.09
CA THR A 100 11.00 -15.47 -10.27
C THR A 100 10.19 -16.73 -10.54
N ARG A 101 9.29 -17.11 -9.62
CA ARG A 101 8.47 -18.32 -9.75
C ARG A 101 7.50 -18.30 -10.93
N TRP A 102 7.07 -17.12 -11.38
CA TRP A 102 5.87 -16.97 -12.23
C TRP A 102 6.04 -16.11 -13.48
N LYS A 103 7.16 -15.41 -13.67
CA LYS A 103 7.43 -14.55 -14.84
C LYS A 103 8.92 -14.48 -15.14
N GLN A 104 9.29 -14.16 -16.38
CA GLN A 104 10.66 -13.82 -16.75
C GLN A 104 11.14 -12.60 -15.96
N LYS A 105 12.41 -12.59 -15.54
CA LYS A 105 13.04 -11.40 -14.96
C LYS A 105 12.93 -10.23 -15.93
N SER A 106 12.60 -9.05 -15.41
CA SER A 106 12.85 -7.82 -16.16
C SER A 106 14.37 -7.57 -16.16
N HIS A 107 14.94 -7.36 -17.35
CA HIS A 107 16.34 -6.98 -17.52
C HIS A 107 16.57 -5.48 -17.35
N HIS A 108 15.54 -4.73 -16.95
CA HIS A 108 15.64 -3.28 -16.77
C HIS A 108 16.39 -2.97 -15.46
N LYS A 109 17.55 -2.32 -15.58
CA LYS A 109 18.27 -1.74 -14.44
C LYS A 109 17.42 -0.67 -13.78
N VAL A 110 17.56 -0.53 -12.46
CA VAL A 110 16.92 0.56 -11.73
C VAL A 110 17.61 1.88 -12.13
N PRO A 111 16.90 2.89 -12.65
CA PRO A 111 17.58 4.12 -13.07
C PRO A 111 18.15 4.89 -11.88
N GLY A 112 19.40 5.36 -12.03
CA GLY A 112 20.08 6.16 -11.01
C GLY A 112 20.75 5.35 -9.89
N THR A 113 20.79 4.02 -9.99
CA THR A 113 21.63 3.20 -9.10
C THR A 113 23.05 3.10 -9.63
N ILE A 114 24.02 3.15 -8.71
CA ILE A 114 25.45 2.99 -9.00
C ILE A 114 25.79 1.51 -9.21
N GLU A 115 25.02 0.62 -8.57
CA GLU A 115 25.20 -0.83 -8.70
C GLU A 115 24.54 -1.39 -9.96
N ASP A 116 25.36 -2.08 -10.76
CA ASP A 116 24.93 -2.82 -11.95
C ASP A 116 24.17 -4.13 -11.63
N SER A 117 24.11 -4.50 -10.34
CA SER A 117 23.50 -5.74 -9.85
C SER A 117 22.01 -5.61 -9.48
N ILE A 118 21.45 -4.39 -9.50
CA ILE A 118 20.06 -4.13 -9.09
C ILE A 118 19.16 -3.90 -10.31
N PHE A 119 18.11 -4.71 -10.40
CA PHE A 119 17.13 -4.69 -11.49
C PHE A 119 15.73 -4.40 -10.96
N VAL A 120 14.87 -3.90 -11.84
CA VAL A 120 13.43 -3.83 -11.60
C VAL A 120 12.85 -5.24 -11.71
N LYS A 121 12.28 -5.79 -10.64
CA LYS A 121 11.71 -7.15 -10.65
C LYS A 121 10.43 -7.22 -11.48
N TYR A 122 9.53 -6.27 -11.25
CA TYR A 122 8.24 -6.18 -11.92
C TYR A 122 8.11 -4.83 -12.62
N TYR A 123 8.38 -4.81 -13.93
CA TYR A 123 8.43 -3.56 -14.71
C TYR A 123 7.12 -2.75 -14.67
N PHE A 124 5.98 -3.43 -14.59
CA PHE A 124 4.68 -2.77 -14.49
C PHE A 124 4.47 -2.03 -13.15
N GLU A 125 5.02 -2.54 -12.05
CA GLU A 125 4.99 -1.80 -10.77
C GLU A 125 5.85 -0.54 -10.85
N TYR A 126 7.04 -0.65 -11.45
CA TYR A 126 7.93 0.48 -11.68
C TYR A 126 7.25 1.57 -12.51
N GLN A 127 6.60 1.20 -13.63
CA GLN A 127 5.86 2.15 -14.46
C GLN A 127 4.78 2.89 -13.67
N LYS A 128 4.02 2.18 -12.82
CA LYS A 128 3.01 2.79 -11.95
C LYS A 128 3.64 3.77 -10.96
N ALA A 129 4.71 3.36 -10.27
CA ALA A 129 5.40 4.19 -9.30
C ALA A 129 5.93 5.49 -9.94
N VAL A 130 6.56 5.38 -11.12
CA VAL A 130 7.07 6.55 -11.87
C VAL A 130 5.93 7.43 -12.39
N HIS A 131 4.84 6.85 -12.89
CA HIS A 131 3.69 7.62 -13.38
C HIS A 131 3.08 8.45 -12.25
N PHE A 132 2.82 7.85 -11.09
CA PHE A 132 2.29 8.59 -9.94
C PHE A 132 3.26 9.64 -9.44
N CYS A 133 4.55 9.36 -9.50
CA CYS A 133 5.56 10.32 -9.12
C CYS A 133 5.54 11.59 -9.96
N ARG A 134 5.52 11.44 -11.30
CA ARG A 134 5.54 12.57 -12.24
C ARG A 134 4.34 13.49 -12.05
N ASN A 135 3.19 12.92 -11.70
CA ASN A 135 1.96 13.65 -11.44
C ASN A 135 1.91 14.36 -10.07
N GLN A 136 2.91 14.18 -9.21
CA GLN A 136 3.09 14.95 -7.97
C GLN A 136 4.04 16.14 -8.17
N THR A 137 4.96 16.05 -9.14
CA THR A 137 5.89 17.13 -9.51
C THR A 137 5.29 18.23 -10.37
N THR A 138 4.03 18.14 -10.81
CA THR A 138 3.27 19.32 -11.20
C THR A 138 2.79 19.99 -9.92
N PRO A 139 3.36 21.14 -9.51
CA PRO A 139 2.80 21.87 -8.39
C PRO A 139 1.36 22.18 -8.74
N ASN A 140 0.46 21.97 -7.79
CA ASN A 140 -0.87 22.55 -7.79
C ASN A 140 -0.76 24.10 -7.79
N LEU A 141 -0.40 24.68 -8.94
CA LEU A 141 -0.53 26.11 -9.21
C LEU A 141 -1.98 26.49 -9.54
N LEU A 142 -2.94 25.56 -9.44
CA LEU A 142 -4.36 25.79 -9.77
C LEU A 142 -5.34 25.47 -8.63
N LYS A 143 -4.94 25.61 -7.36
CA LYS A 143 -5.91 25.64 -6.23
C LYS A 143 -5.69 26.79 -5.23
N LEU A 144 -5.12 27.91 -5.68
CA LEU A 144 -5.14 29.20 -4.97
C LEU A 144 -6.05 30.26 -5.62
N ALA A 145 -6.87 29.86 -6.58
CA ALA A 145 -8.11 30.54 -6.95
C ALA A 145 -9.19 29.45 -6.84
N GLU A 146 -10.25 29.51 -6.04
CA GLU A 146 -11.13 30.61 -5.71
C GLU A 146 -11.72 30.41 -4.31
N HIS A 147 -11.27 31.17 -3.33
CA HIS A 147 -12.11 31.49 -2.18
C HIS A 147 -11.87 32.95 -1.82
N LYS A 148 -12.58 33.85 -2.52
CA LYS A 148 -12.77 35.23 -2.07
C LYS A 148 -13.73 35.18 -0.87
N PRO A 149 -13.30 35.52 0.35
CA PRO A 149 -14.24 35.72 1.44
C PRO A 149 -15.13 36.93 1.12
N ARG A 150 -16.45 36.74 1.23
CA ARG A 150 -17.42 37.84 1.25
C ARG A 150 -17.13 38.72 2.47
N LEU A 151 -16.58 39.91 2.24
CA LEU A 151 -16.62 40.99 3.21
C LEU A 151 -18.09 41.44 3.36
N LYS A 152 -18.68 41.09 4.50
CA LYS A 152 -19.87 41.77 5.01
C LYS A 152 -19.41 43.14 5.51
N ILE A 153 -19.89 44.21 4.88
CA ILE A 153 -19.90 45.53 5.51
C ILE A 153 -21.29 45.68 6.13
N ALA A 154 -21.32 45.76 7.44
CA ALA A 154 -22.48 46.18 8.21
C ALA A 154 -22.22 47.61 8.66
N GLN A 155 -23.02 48.55 8.16
CA GLN A 155 -23.65 49.68 8.84
C GLN A 155 -24.60 50.37 7.86
#